data_AF-A0A933QTA8-F1
#
_entry.id   AF-A0A933QTA8-F1
#
_cell.length_a   1.000
_cell.length_b   1.000
_cell.length_c   1.000
_cell.angle_alpha   90.00
_cell.angle_beta   90.00
_cell.angle_gamma   90.00
#
_symmetry.space_group_name_H-M   'P 1'
#
loop_
_entity.id
_entity.type
_entity.pdbx_description
1 polymer ?
#
loop_
_entity_poly.entity_id
_entity_poly.type
_entity_poly.pdbx_seq_one_letter_code
_entity_poly.pdbx_strand_id
1 'polypeptide(L)'
;MFTLNKMSLLAILFGGMMATGCATATAATPPAPPALATQPAQSGSIPFEVVAQGAPFVSNSETLSMRAIRGDDPNKSVPNDLPEEAKIALRNAFATPDPSLYIVINGGGQPSGGYSVRINSMTMNGSRLVVNYTVQGPKPGEGAATVLTYPFVIARVKNTSVPASAVVFEKQ
;
A
#
# COMPACT_ATOMS: atom_id res chain seq x y z
N MET A 1 53.82 60.80 29.77
CA MET A 1 52.69 61.54 29.16
C MET A 1 51.45 61.20 29.98
N PHE A 2 50.94 62.18 30.75
CA PHE A 2 49.62 62.38 31.38
C PHE A 2 48.66 61.18 31.62
N THR A 3 48.28 60.82 32.87
CA THR A 3 47.16 61.37 33.72
C THR A 3 45.93 60.42 33.67
N LEU A 4 45.61 59.66 34.72
CA LEU A 4 44.75 59.92 35.91
C LEU A 4 43.25 59.52 35.73
N ASN A 5 42.86 58.46 36.46
CA ASN A 5 41.73 58.30 37.39
C ASN A 5 40.29 58.76 37.05
N LYS A 6 39.34 57.85 37.38
CA LYS A 6 37.95 58.04 37.90
C LYS A 6 37.03 59.09 37.22
N MET A 7 35.80 58.71 36.85
CA MET A 7 34.62 58.82 37.72
C MET A 7 33.33 58.44 36.98
N SER A 8 32.42 57.83 37.72
CA SER A 8 31.03 57.52 37.38
C SER A 8 30.16 58.79 37.44
N LEU A 9 29.21 59.00 36.51
CA LEU A 9 27.89 59.59 36.80
C LEU A 9 26.86 59.52 35.63
N LEU A 10 25.76 58.84 35.96
CA LEU A 10 24.35 58.87 35.56
C LEU A 10 23.76 60.13 34.83
N ALA A 11 22.90 59.91 33.82
CA ALA A 11 21.55 60.54 33.59
C ALA A 11 21.00 60.25 32.15
N ILE A 12 20.07 59.29 31.96
CA ILE A 12 18.59 59.42 31.70
C ILE A 12 18.16 60.39 30.57
N LEU A 13 17.57 59.89 29.45
CA LEU A 13 16.15 60.06 29.04
C LEU A 13 15.82 59.59 27.59
N PHE A 14 14.77 58.75 27.50
CA PHE A 14 13.70 58.61 26.48
C PHE A 14 13.93 58.07 25.04
N GLY A 15 13.21 56.97 24.75
CA GLY A 15 12.35 56.87 23.55
C GLY A 15 12.58 55.67 22.61
N GLY A 16 11.58 54.79 22.47
CA GLY A 16 11.45 53.83 21.34
C GLY A 16 11.32 52.37 21.78
N MET A 17 10.12 51.84 22.07
CA MET A 17 9.15 51.26 21.12
C MET A 17 9.44 49.79 20.73
N MET A 18 8.75 48.90 21.47
CA MET A 18 8.11 47.63 21.09
C MET A 18 8.81 46.65 20.11
N ALA A 19 9.07 45.42 20.57
CA ALA A 19 8.33 44.22 20.13
C ALA A 19 8.91 42.95 20.77
N THR A 20 8.20 42.40 21.75
CA THR A 20 8.43 41.07 22.32
C THR A 20 7.79 40.04 21.38
N GLY A 21 8.60 39.34 20.58
CA GLY A 21 8.14 38.20 19.79
C GLY A 21 8.21 36.91 20.61
N CYS A 22 7.07 36.38 21.04
CA CYS A 22 6.96 34.99 21.50
C CYS A 22 7.15 34.06 20.29
N ALA A 23 8.22 33.27 20.27
CA ALA A 23 8.40 32.22 19.28
C ALA A 23 7.52 31.01 19.66
N THR A 24 6.39 30.85 18.99
CA THR A 24 5.59 29.62 19.01
C THR A 24 6.27 28.57 18.14
N ALA A 25 6.72 27.49 18.77
CA ALA A 25 7.17 26.29 18.06
C ALA A 25 5.97 25.64 17.35
N THR A 26 5.89 25.80 16.03
CA THR A 26 4.98 25.05 15.18
C THR A 26 5.46 23.60 15.13
N ALA A 27 4.69 22.70 15.72
CA ALA A 27 4.80 21.27 15.46
C ALA A 27 4.47 21.04 13.97
N ALA A 28 5.48 20.73 13.17
CA ALA A 28 5.29 20.29 11.80
C ALA A 28 4.45 18.99 11.83
N THR A 29 3.22 19.09 11.37
CA THR A 29 2.33 17.94 11.19
C THR A 29 3.02 16.96 10.23
N PRO A 30 3.16 15.67 10.57
CA PRO A 30 3.66 14.70 9.61
C PRO A 30 2.77 14.74 8.36
N PRO A 31 3.33 14.73 7.14
CA PRO A 31 2.54 14.73 5.92
C PRO A 31 1.60 13.53 5.96
N ALA A 32 0.31 13.79 5.71
CA ALA A 32 -0.68 12.73 5.59
C ALA A 32 -0.17 11.66 4.60
N PRO A 33 -0.37 10.36 4.88
CA PRO A 33 -0.12 9.31 3.89
C PRO A 33 -0.76 9.73 2.56
N PRO A 34 -0.06 9.60 1.42
CA PRO A 34 -0.67 9.95 0.14
C PRO A 34 -1.98 9.20 0.03
N ALA A 35 -3.09 9.96 -0.01
CA ALA A 35 -4.41 9.41 -0.22
C ALA A 35 -4.30 8.48 -1.42
N LEU A 36 -4.67 7.22 -1.22
CA LEU A 36 -4.70 6.20 -2.27
C LEU A 36 -5.43 6.83 -3.45
N ALA A 37 -4.69 7.19 -4.50
CA ALA A 37 -5.24 7.96 -5.60
C ALA A 37 -6.47 7.21 -6.12
N THR A 38 -7.65 7.82 -5.99
CA THR A 38 -8.88 7.31 -6.57
C THR A 38 -8.67 7.30 -8.08
N GLN A 39 -8.29 6.14 -8.61
CA GLN A 39 -8.09 5.96 -10.04
C GLN A 39 -9.44 6.16 -10.73
N PRO A 40 -9.52 6.96 -11.81
CA PRO A 40 -10.77 7.13 -12.54
C PRO A 40 -11.23 5.77 -13.06
N ALA A 41 -12.49 5.41 -12.73
CA ALA A 41 -13.13 4.22 -13.25
C ALA A 41 -13.15 4.28 -14.78
N GLN A 42 -12.27 3.50 -15.43
CA GLN A 42 -12.31 3.36 -16.88
C GLN A 42 -13.59 2.60 -17.23
N SER A 43 -14.45 3.19 -18.08
CA SER A 43 -15.72 2.59 -18.50
C SER A 43 -15.53 1.12 -18.91
N GLY A 44 -16.24 0.20 -18.26
CA GLY A 44 -16.06 -1.26 -18.41
C GLY A 44 -15.23 -1.93 -17.30
N SER A 45 -14.63 -1.16 -16.39
CA SER A 45 -13.93 -1.68 -15.22
C SER A 45 -14.91 -2.13 -14.14
N ILE A 46 -14.77 -3.37 -13.69
CA ILE A 46 -15.48 -3.89 -12.53
C ILE A 46 -14.82 -3.32 -11.27
N PRO A 47 -15.60 -2.72 -10.34
CA PRO A 47 -15.05 -2.27 -9.08
C PRO A 47 -14.60 -3.45 -8.23
N PHE A 48 -13.43 -3.31 -7.62
CA PHE A 48 -12.90 -4.27 -6.66
C PHE A 48 -12.32 -3.53 -5.45
N GLU A 49 -12.29 -4.24 -4.32
CA GLU A 49 -11.70 -3.77 -3.07
C GLU A 49 -10.43 -4.58 -2.79
N VAL A 50 -9.31 -3.93 -2.50
CA VAL A 50 -8.12 -4.62 -2.00
C VAL A 50 -8.37 -5.02 -0.54
N VAL A 51 -8.44 -6.32 -0.29
CA VAL A 51 -8.66 -6.91 1.03
C VAL A 51 -7.36 -6.93 1.84
N ALA A 52 -6.26 -7.30 1.18
CA ALA A 52 -4.94 -7.32 1.78
C ALA A 52 -3.86 -7.24 0.70
N GLN A 53 -2.70 -6.69 1.07
CA GLN A 53 -1.50 -6.65 0.24
C GLN A 53 -0.28 -6.59 1.16
N GLY A 54 0.84 -7.16 0.72
CA GLY A 54 2.06 -7.19 1.52
C GLY A 54 3.24 -7.76 0.73
N ALA A 55 4.42 -7.73 1.34
CA ALA A 55 5.65 -8.34 0.81
C ALA A 55 6.49 -8.96 1.94
N PRO A 56 5.96 -10.00 2.61
CA PRO A 56 6.67 -10.68 3.69
C PRO A 56 7.98 -11.31 3.23
N PHE A 57 8.86 -11.59 4.19
CA PHE A 57 10.17 -12.23 3.96
C PHE A 57 10.11 -13.76 3.95
N VAL A 58 8.95 -14.35 4.28
CA VAL A 58 8.76 -15.80 4.38
C VAL A 58 7.48 -16.20 3.66
N SER A 59 7.58 -17.24 2.84
CA SER A 59 6.45 -17.88 2.16
C SER A 59 6.71 -19.37 2.04
N ASN A 60 5.63 -20.10 1.78
CA ASN A 60 5.67 -21.54 1.51
C ASN A 60 5.92 -21.85 0.03
N SER A 61 6.01 -20.84 -0.83
CA SER A 61 6.30 -21.00 -2.26
C SER A 61 7.02 -19.79 -2.84
N GLU A 62 8.00 -20.07 -3.71
CA GLU A 62 8.73 -19.10 -4.53
C GLU A 62 8.09 -18.91 -5.92
N THR A 63 7.08 -19.70 -6.26
CA THR A 63 6.44 -19.63 -7.58
C THR A 63 5.35 -18.57 -7.60
N LEU A 64 5.29 -17.80 -8.68
CA LEU A 64 4.13 -16.95 -8.97
C LEU A 64 2.86 -17.82 -9.07
N SER A 65 1.81 -17.45 -8.34
CA SER A 65 0.53 -18.14 -8.39
C SER A 65 -0.64 -17.16 -8.41
N MET A 66 -1.68 -17.52 -9.16
CA MET A 66 -2.85 -16.69 -9.41
C MET A 66 -4.09 -17.55 -9.29
N ARG A 67 -5.05 -17.11 -8.49
CA ARG A 67 -6.26 -17.88 -8.20
C ARG A 67 -7.47 -16.96 -8.09
N ALA A 68 -8.58 -17.42 -8.63
CA ALA A 68 -9.89 -16.87 -8.35
C ALA A 68 -10.64 -17.84 -7.43
N ILE A 69 -11.25 -17.33 -6.36
CA ILE A 69 -11.92 -18.14 -5.35
C ILE A 69 -13.29 -17.54 -5.08
N ARG A 70 -14.34 -18.36 -5.14
CA ARG A 70 -15.70 -17.94 -4.82
C ARG A 70 -15.91 -17.96 -3.31
N GLY A 71 -16.40 -16.86 -2.75
CA GLY A 71 -16.67 -16.71 -1.32
C GLY A 71 -17.84 -17.56 -0.84
N ASP A 72 -18.78 -17.88 -1.73
CA ASP A 72 -19.97 -18.69 -1.52
C ASP A 72 -19.75 -20.18 -1.86
N ASP A 73 -18.58 -20.55 -2.38
CA ASP A 73 -18.26 -21.96 -2.65
C ASP A 73 -18.09 -22.72 -1.31
N PRO A 74 -18.86 -23.81 -1.10
CA PRO A 74 -18.75 -24.65 0.10
C PRO A 74 -17.40 -25.39 0.18
N ASN A 75 -16.72 -25.59 -0.96
CA ASN A 75 -15.44 -26.27 -1.06
C ASN A 75 -14.25 -25.31 -1.12
N LYS A 76 -14.46 -24.00 -0.94
CA LYS A 76 -13.36 -23.03 -0.93
C LYS A 76 -12.34 -23.39 0.14
N SER A 77 -11.06 -23.25 -0.20
CA SER A 77 -9.94 -23.48 0.70
C SER A 77 -8.91 -22.38 0.56
N VAL A 78 -8.21 -22.07 1.65
CA VAL A 78 -7.07 -21.15 1.62
C VAL A 78 -5.86 -21.88 1.01
N PRO A 79 -5.27 -21.36 -0.08
CA PRO A 79 -4.12 -22.00 -0.72
C PRO A 79 -2.89 -22.04 0.20
N ASN A 80 -2.19 -23.18 0.23
CA ASN A 80 -1.05 -23.41 1.13
C ASN A 80 0.25 -22.74 0.67
N ASP A 81 0.33 -22.36 -0.61
CA ASP A 81 1.46 -21.71 -1.28
C ASP A 81 1.54 -20.19 -1.02
N LEU A 82 0.61 -19.65 -0.23
CA LEU A 82 0.58 -18.24 0.12
C LEU A 82 1.40 -17.95 1.39
N PRO A 83 1.95 -16.73 1.53
CA PRO A 83 2.51 -16.26 2.79
C PRO A 83 1.49 -16.30 3.93
N GLU A 84 1.95 -16.43 5.18
CA GLU A 84 1.05 -16.53 6.35
C GLU A 84 0.10 -15.33 6.47
N GLU A 85 0.60 -14.12 6.21
CA GLU A 85 -0.20 -12.88 6.22
C GLU A 85 -1.38 -12.96 5.24
N ALA A 86 -1.13 -13.44 4.01
CA ALA A 86 -2.16 -13.63 2.99
C ALA A 86 -3.17 -14.71 3.39
N LYS A 87 -2.69 -15.80 4.02
CA LYS A 87 -3.55 -16.88 4.50
C LYS A 87 -4.47 -16.40 5.62
N ILE A 88 -3.96 -15.61 6.57
CA ILE A 88 -4.77 -14.99 7.64
C ILE A 88 -5.84 -14.09 7.02
N ALA A 89 -5.47 -13.22 6.07
CA ALA A 89 -6.42 -12.35 5.39
C ALA A 89 -7.54 -13.13 4.69
N LEU A 90 -7.21 -14.22 3.97
CA LEU A 90 -8.21 -15.06 3.32
C LEU A 90 -9.09 -15.82 4.32
N ARG A 91 -8.53 -16.36 5.42
CA ARG A 91 -9.33 -17.02 6.46
C ARG A 91 -10.36 -16.06 7.05
N ASN A 92 -9.96 -14.82 7.32
CA ASN A 92 -10.87 -13.78 7.83
C ASN A 92 -11.93 -13.41 6.79
N ALA A 93 -11.53 -13.28 5.52
CA ALA A 93 -12.45 -12.96 4.43
C ALA A 93 -13.47 -14.08 4.17
N PHE A 94 -13.09 -15.35 4.39
CA PHE A 94 -13.95 -16.52 4.22
C PHE A 94 -14.78 -16.88 5.46
N ALA A 95 -14.66 -16.14 6.56
CA ALA A 95 -15.37 -16.42 7.81
C ALA A 95 -16.90 -16.46 7.63
N THR A 96 -17.42 -15.67 6.70
CA THR A 96 -18.83 -15.68 6.32
C THR A 96 -18.94 -15.94 4.81
N PRO A 97 -19.72 -16.95 4.36
CA PRO A 97 -20.01 -17.12 2.95
C PRO A 97 -20.67 -15.88 2.36
N ASP A 98 -20.16 -15.39 1.24
CA ASP A 98 -20.68 -14.23 0.53
C ASP A 98 -20.65 -14.45 -0.99
N PRO A 99 -21.53 -13.82 -1.78
CA PRO A 99 -21.52 -13.94 -3.24
C PRO A 99 -20.41 -13.08 -3.87
N SER A 100 -19.21 -13.09 -3.27
CA SER A 100 -18.05 -12.35 -3.76
C SER A 100 -17.08 -13.27 -4.51
N LEU A 101 -16.32 -12.67 -5.43
CA LEU A 101 -15.19 -13.31 -6.09
C LEU A 101 -13.90 -12.71 -5.55
N TYR A 102 -13.04 -13.56 -4.98
CA TYR A 102 -11.74 -13.20 -4.47
C TYR A 102 -10.66 -13.48 -5.52
N ILE A 103 -9.83 -12.50 -5.79
CA ILE A 103 -8.70 -12.56 -6.72
C ILE A 103 -7.43 -12.54 -5.87
N VAL A 104 -6.65 -13.61 -5.96
CA VAL A 104 -5.42 -13.79 -5.18
C VAL A 104 -4.26 -13.88 -6.16
N ILE A 105 -3.28 -12.99 -6.00
CA ILE A 105 -2.04 -13.02 -6.79
C ILE A 105 -0.87 -13.04 -5.81
N ASN A 106 -0.07 -14.10 -5.87
CA ASN A 106 1.22 -14.21 -5.22
C ASN A 106 2.30 -14.00 -6.28
N GLY A 107 3.18 -13.02 -6.06
CA GLY A 107 4.26 -12.65 -6.96
C GLY A 107 5.44 -13.62 -6.96
N GLY A 108 5.41 -14.65 -6.10
CA GLY A 108 6.53 -15.58 -5.91
C GLY A 108 7.71 -14.91 -5.21
N GLY A 109 8.86 -15.59 -5.20
CA GLY A 109 10.09 -15.06 -4.62
C GLY A 109 10.66 -13.90 -5.45
N GLN A 110 10.94 -12.77 -4.81
CA GLN A 110 11.53 -11.59 -5.42
C GLN A 110 12.87 -11.23 -4.76
N PRO A 111 13.93 -10.93 -5.54
CA PRO A 111 15.31 -10.95 -5.06
C PRO A 111 15.69 -9.77 -4.14
N SER A 112 14.81 -8.79 -3.98
CA SER A 112 15.05 -7.62 -3.13
C SER A 112 13.78 -7.13 -2.45
N GLY A 113 13.94 -6.24 -1.48
CA GLY A 113 12.87 -5.38 -1.02
C GLY A 113 12.42 -4.41 -2.13
N GLY A 114 11.24 -3.82 -1.95
CA GLY A 114 10.65 -2.85 -2.88
C GLY A 114 9.79 -3.46 -3.99
N TYR A 115 9.68 -4.79 -4.05
CA TYR A 115 8.72 -5.44 -4.93
C TYR A 115 7.29 -5.39 -4.37
N SER A 116 6.30 -5.23 -5.25
CA SER A 116 4.88 -5.28 -4.92
C SER A 116 4.07 -5.91 -6.05
N VAL A 117 2.89 -6.44 -5.75
CA VAL A 117 1.92 -6.87 -6.76
C VAL A 117 0.76 -5.88 -6.77
N ARG A 118 0.34 -5.46 -7.97
CA ARG A 118 -0.80 -4.57 -8.16
C ARG A 118 -1.78 -5.19 -9.15
N ILE A 119 -3.07 -5.13 -8.83
CA ILE A 119 -4.14 -5.30 -9.81
C ILE A 119 -4.43 -3.93 -10.41
N ASN A 120 -4.23 -3.80 -11.72
CA ASN A 120 -4.39 -2.55 -12.45
C ASN A 120 -5.84 -2.33 -12.84
N SER A 121 -6.52 -3.38 -13.31
CA SER A 121 -7.93 -3.33 -13.67
C SER A 121 -8.55 -4.71 -13.71
N MET A 122 -9.87 -4.76 -13.62
CA MET A 122 -10.68 -5.95 -13.90
C MET A 122 -11.73 -5.57 -14.92
N THR A 123 -11.81 -6.28 -16.04
CA THR A 123 -12.69 -5.91 -17.16
C THR A 123 -13.39 -7.15 -17.71
N MET A 124 -14.67 -7.02 -18.07
CA MET A 124 -15.38 -8.09 -18.77
C MET A 124 -14.99 -8.13 -20.25
N ASN A 125 -14.57 -9.30 -20.72
CA ASN A 125 -14.44 -9.61 -22.13
C ASN A 125 -15.38 -10.79 -22.45
N GLY A 126 -16.56 -10.46 -22.96
CA GLY A 126 -17.66 -11.43 -23.08
C GLY A 126 -18.05 -11.98 -21.71
N SER A 127 -17.94 -13.30 -21.54
CA SER A 127 -18.21 -13.99 -20.26
C SER A 127 -16.98 -14.15 -19.36
N ARG A 128 -15.81 -13.65 -19.78
CA ARG A 128 -14.55 -13.76 -19.03
C ARG A 128 -14.24 -12.49 -18.26
N LEU A 129 -13.75 -12.65 -17.05
CA LEU A 129 -13.19 -11.55 -16.27
C LEU A 129 -11.69 -11.51 -16.48
N VAL A 130 -11.20 -10.47 -17.14
CA VAL A 130 -9.77 -10.24 -17.35
C VAL A 130 -9.24 -9.43 -16.19
N VAL A 131 -8.27 -9.97 -15.46
CA VAL A 131 -7.55 -9.33 -14.36
C VAL A 131 -6.18 -8.90 -14.87
N ASN A 132 -6.02 -7.59 -15.09
CA ASN A 132 -4.74 -7.01 -15.45
C ASN A 132 -3.92 -6.75 -14.19
N TYR A 133 -2.70 -7.24 -14.14
CA TYR A 133 -1.84 -7.10 -12.97
C TYR A 133 -0.38 -6.85 -13.34
N THR A 134 0.38 -6.27 -12.40
CA THR A 134 1.82 -6.05 -12.56
C THR A 134 2.54 -6.47 -11.27
N VAL A 135 3.74 -7.03 -11.43
CA VAL A 135 4.72 -7.18 -10.34
C VAL A 135 5.71 -6.04 -10.49
N GLN A 136 5.59 -5.03 -9.63
CA GLN A 136 6.40 -3.81 -9.68
C GLN A 136 7.65 -4.01 -8.84
N GLY A 137 8.82 -3.82 -9.44
CA GLY A 137 10.09 -3.79 -8.72
C GLY A 137 10.38 -2.43 -8.08
N PRO A 138 11.48 -2.33 -7.31
CA PRO A 138 11.95 -1.06 -6.76
C PRO A 138 12.24 -0.04 -7.87
N LYS A 139 12.12 1.26 -7.56
CA LYS A 139 12.41 2.29 -8.56
C LYS A 139 13.90 2.29 -8.90
N PRO A 140 14.28 2.58 -10.16
CA PRO A 140 15.67 2.78 -10.51
C PRO A 140 16.32 3.82 -9.59
N GLY A 141 17.45 3.48 -8.96
CA GLY A 141 18.18 4.36 -8.04
C GLY A 141 17.70 4.35 -6.59
N GLU A 142 16.61 3.65 -6.24
CA GLU A 142 16.33 3.30 -4.85
C GLU A 142 17.26 2.16 -4.43
N GLY A 143 18.01 2.35 -3.35
CA GLY A 143 18.76 1.27 -2.71
C GLY A 143 17.78 0.22 -2.18
N ALA A 144 17.61 -0.88 -2.92
CA ALA A 144 16.79 -1.99 -2.48
C ALA A 144 17.64 -2.94 -1.62
N ALA A 145 17.14 -3.27 -0.43
CA ALA A 145 17.76 -4.31 0.39
C ALA A 145 17.74 -5.64 -0.36
N THR A 146 18.88 -6.34 -0.43
CA THR A 146 19.03 -7.63 -1.11
C THR A 146 18.49 -8.76 -0.24
N VAL A 147 17.19 -8.70 0.06
CA VAL A 147 16.46 -9.65 0.88
C VAL A 147 15.31 -10.24 0.05
N LEU A 148 15.16 -11.56 0.11
CA LEU A 148 14.08 -12.27 -0.56
C LEU A 148 12.73 -11.84 0.02
N THR A 149 11.80 -11.44 -0.84
CA THR A 149 10.44 -11.06 -0.46
C THR A 149 9.39 -11.81 -1.28
N TYR A 150 8.17 -11.87 -0.78
CA TYR A 150 7.06 -12.61 -1.37
C TYR A 150 5.82 -11.72 -1.50
N PRO A 151 5.80 -10.80 -2.47
CA PRO A 151 4.73 -9.83 -2.59
C PRO A 151 3.42 -10.51 -3.00
N PHE A 152 2.30 -10.08 -2.41
CA PHE A 152 0.97 -10.58 -2.74
C PHE A 152 -0.07 -9.47 -2.73
N VAL A 153 -1.18 -9.72 -3.41
CA VAL A 153 -2.41 -8.92 -3.31
C VAL A 153 -3.63 -9.83 -3.33
N ILE A 154 -4.60 -9.50 -2.49
CA ILE A 154 -5.93 -10.11 -2.45
C ILE A 154 -6.94 -9.00 -2.71
N ALA A 155 -7.74 -9.16 -3.75
CA ALA A 155 -8.86 -8.26 -4.05
C ALA A 155 -10.19 -9.01 -4.04
N ARG A 156 -11.27 -8.27 -3.84
CA ARG A 156 -12.64 -8.77 -3.77
C ARG A 156 -13.53 -7.98 -4.73
N VAL A 157 -14.24 -8.70 -5.59
CA VAL A 157 -15.40 -8.20 -6.32
C VAL A 157 -16.65 -8.64 -5.57
N LYS A 158 -17.40 -7.69 -5.00
CA LYS A 158 -18.61 -7.98 -4.22
C LYS A 158 -19.79 -8.30 -5.13
N ASN A 159 -20.68 -9.19 -4.66
CA ASN A 159 -21.99 -9.46 -5.28
C ASN A 159 -21.91 -9.78 -6.78
N THR A 160 -21.02 -10.69 -7.17
CA THR A 160 -20.79 -11.07 -8.57
C THR A 160 -21.11 -12.53 -8.83
N SER A 161 -21.72 -12.79 -9.99
CA SER A 161 -22.01 -14.13 -10.50
C SER A 161 -20.90 -14.70 -11.39
N VAL A 162 -19.81 -13.96 -11.62
CA VAL A 162 -18.68 -14.43 -12.42
C VAL A 162 -18.10 -15.71 -11.78
N PRO A 163 -18.06 -16.84 -12.51
CA PRO A 163 -17.49 -18.07 -11.96
C PRO A 163 -15.96 -17.94 -11.89
N ALA A 164 -15.34 -18.54 -10.87
CA ALA A 164 -13.89 -18.52 -10.71
C ALA A 164 -13.14 -19.06 -11.93
N SER A 165 -13.72 -20.04 -12.65
CA SER A 165 -13.17 -20.62 -13.87
C SER A 165 -13.20 -19.69 -15.09
N ALA A 166 -13.96 -18.58 -15.04
CA ALA A 166 -14.00 -17.59 -16.13
C ALA A 166 -12.98 -16.45 -15.93
N VAL A 167 -12.16 -16.50 -14.88
CA VAL A 167 -11.13 -15.50 -14.63
C VAL A 167 -9.89 -15.80 -15.46
N VAL A 168 -9.39 -14.79 -16.15
CA VAL A 168 -8.14 -14.83 -16.91
C VAL A 168 -7.22 -13.75 -16.34
N PHE A 169 -5.95 -14.11 -16.14
CA PHE A 169 -4.95 -13.19 -15.63
C PHE A 169 -4.02 -12.75 -16.75
N GLU A 170 -3.85 -11.44 -16.89
CA GLU A 170 -2.98 -10.84 -17.91
C GLU A 170 -1.94 -9.97 -17.21
N LYS A 171 -0.67 -10.31 -17.42
CA LYS A 171 0.44 -9.52 -16.91
C LYS A 171 0.63 -8.30 -17.83
N GLN A 172 0.70 -7.12 -17.21
CA GLN A 172 1.03 -5.84 -17.85
C GLN A 172 2.45 -5.43 -17.51
#